data_AF-A0A974GW20-F1
#
_entry.id   AF-A0A974GW20-F1
#
_cell.length_a   1.000
_cell.length_b   1.000
_cell.length_c   1.000
_cell.angle_alpha   90.00
_cell.angle_beta   90.00
_cell.angle_gamma   90.00
#
_symmetry.space_group_name_H-M   'P 1'
#
loop_
_entity.id
_entity.type
_entity.pdbx_description
1 polymer ?
#
loop_
_entity_poly.entity_id
_entity_poly.type
_entity_poly.pdbx_seq_one_letter_code
_entity_poly.pdbx_strand_id
1 'polypeptide(L)' 'MRVFKDVKLVEQLGSGVQRILKVYDRSIFKFSPNFLKVSFPIENVRENVRENVRENVRENV' A
#
# COMPACT_ATOMS: atom_id res chain seq x y z
N MET A 1 -7.76 17.04 13.18
CA MET A 1 -6.55 16.24 13.49
C MET A 1 -5.97 16.42 14.89
N ARG A 2 -6.46 17.34 15.74
CA ARG A 2 -5.88 17.59 17.07
C ARG A 2 -5.81 16.34 17.95
N VAL A 3 -6.93 15.61 18.09
CA VAL A 3 -6.98 14.37 18.90
C VAL A 3 -5.91 13.36 18.48
N PHE A 4 -5.82 13.02 17.18
CA PHE A 4 -4.80 12.08 16.68
C PHE A 4 -3.37 12.60 16.83
N LYS A 5 -3.16 13.92 16.74
CA LYS A 5 -1.84 14.54 16.94
C LYS A 5 -1.41 14.44 18.41
N ASP A 6 -2.35 14.71 19.32
CA ASP A 6 -2.12 14.71 20.76
C ASP A 6 -1.73 13.30 21.25
N VAL A 7 -2.30 12.24 20.65
CA VAL A 7 -1.91 10.84 20.89
C VAL A 7 -0.82 10.31 19.94
N LYS A 8 -0.15 11.18 19.16
CA LYS A 8 0.95 10.84 18.24
C LYS A 8 0.62 9.78 17.17
N LEU A 9 -0.64 9.70 16.74
CA LEU A 9 -1.09 8.78 15.68
C LEU A 9 -1.07 9.41 14.28
N VAL A 10 -0.86 10.72 14.18
CA VAL A 10 -0.70 11.40 12.88
C VAL A 10 0.50 12.34 12.93
N GLU A 11 1.15 12.49 11.78
CA GLU A 11 2.24 13.43 11.58
C GLU A 11 1.74 14.81 11.16
N GLN A 12 2.68 15.74 10.91
CA GLN A 12 2.36 17.03 10.34
C GLN A 12 1.65 16.89 8.98
N LEU A 13 0.66 17.76 8.73
CA LEU A 13 -0.15 17.74 7.52
C LEU A 13 0.73 17.68 6.25
N GLY A 14 0.34 16.82 5.30
CA GLY A 14 1.02 16.68 4.00
C GLY A 14 2.21 15.70 3.96
N SER A 15 2.85 15.41 5.10
CA SER A 15 4.01 14.48 5.14
C SER A 15 3.63 13.03 4.79
N GLY A 16 2.50 12.54 5.31
CA GLY A 16 2.07 11.16 5.11
C GLY A 16 1.69 10.82 3.67
N VAL A 17 1.03 11.73 2.95
CA VAL A 17 0.56 11.49 1.57
C VAL A 17 1.74 11.25 0.63
N GLN A 18 2.82 12.04 0.77
CA GLN A 18 4.02 11.87 -0.05
C GLN A 18 4.67 10.50 0.16
N ARG A 19 4.69 9.95 1.38
CA ARG A 19 5.22 8.60 1.62
C ARG A 19 4.34 7.52 1.03
N ILE A 20 3.01 7.63 1.14
CA ILE A 20 2.10 6.65 0.52
C ILE A 20 2.31 6.63 -1.00
N LEU A 21 2.41 7.79 -1.64
CA LEU A 21 2.63 7.92 -3.09
C LEU A 21 4.01 7.45 -3.57
N LYS A 22 4.99 7.29 -2.66
CA LYS A 22 6.31 6.69 -2.99
C LYS A 22 6.26 5.16 -2.98
N VAL A 23 5.35 4.57 -2.21
CA VAL A 23 5.27 3.11 -2.01
C VAL A 23 4.21 2.50 -2.92
N TYR A 24 3.07 3.16 -3.07
CA TYR A 24 1.95 2.65 -3.85
C TYR A 24 1.75 3.45 -5.12
N ASP A 25 1.42 2.73 -6.19
CA ASP A 25 1.08 3.34 -7.47
C ASP A 25 -0.19 4.20 -7.37
N ARG A 26 -0.28 5.23 -8.22
CA ARG A 26 -1.43 6.15 -8.23
C ARG A 26 -2.75 5.44 -8.56
N SER A 27 -2.71 4.27 -9.20
CA SER A 27 -3.89 3.46 -9.53
C SER A 27 -4.71 3.02 -8.31
N ILE A 28 -4.13 3.00 -7.10
CA ILE A 28 -4.90 2.64 -5.90
C ILE A 28 -5.91 3.72 -5.47
N PHE A 29 -5.79 4.94 -6.00
CA PHE A 29 -6.63 6.08 -5.68
C PHE A 29 -7.67 6.31 -6.78
N LYS A 30 -8.95 6.25 -6.41
CA LYS A 30 -10.07 6.61 -7.29
C LYS A 30 -10.80 7.83 -6.72
N PHE A 31 -10.59 8.97 -7.39
CA PHE A 31 -11.31 10.20 -7.09
C PHE A 31 -12.71 10.14 -7.71
N SER A 32 -13.72 10.43 -6.91
CA SER A 32 -15.11 10.57 -7.33
C SER A 32 -15.61 11.93 -6.83
N PRO A 33 -16.73 12.47 -7.36
CA PRO A 33 -17.19 13.82 -7.01
C PRO A 33 -17.35 14.06 -5.51
N ASN A 34 -17.74 13.02 -4.77
CA ASN A 34 -18.08 13.14 -3.34
C ASN A 34 -17.16 12.34 -2.40
N PHE A 35 -16.29 11.49 -2.94
CA PHE A 35 -15.43 10.65 -2.11
C PHE A 35 -14.14 10.25 -2.82
N LEU A 36 -13.14 9.91 -2.01
CA LEU A 36 -11.93 9.24 -2.44
C LEU A 36 -12.02 7.77 -2.02
N LYS A 37 -11.94 6.85 -3.00
CA LYS A 37 -11.76 5.43 -2.72
C LYS A 37 -10.28 5.09 -2.81
N VAL A 38 -9.73 4.45 -1.78
CA VAL A 38 -8.37 3.93 -1.75
C VAL A 38 -8.44 2.42 -1.59
N SER A 39 -7.85 1.65 -2.49
CA SER A 39 -7.86 0.18 -2.45
C SER A 39 -6.43 -0.35 -2.41
N PHE A 40 -5.98 -0.75 -1.23
CA PHE A 40 -4.64 -1.31 -1.07
C PHE A 40 -4.63 -2.76 -1.57
N PRO A 41 -3.70 -3.13 -2.46
CA PRO A 41 -3.52 -4.53 -2.82
C PRO A 41 -3.05 -5.29 -1.57
N ILE A 42 -3.68 -6.43 -1.30
CA ILE A 42 -3.19 -7.37 -0.30
C ILE A 42 -2.42 -8.44 -1.06
N GLU A 43 -1.13 -8.55 -0.76
CA GLU A 43 -0.34 -9.65 -1.29
C GLU A 43 -0.87 -10.97 -0.73
N ASN A 44 -1.33 -11.87 -1.61
CA ASN A 44 -1.60 -13.24 -1.24
C ASN A 44 -0.27 -13.93 -0.99
N VAL A 45 0.21 -13.87 0.26
CA VAL A 45 1.47 -14.50 0.69
C VAL A 45 1.54 -15.96 0.26
N ARG A 46 0.40 -16.67 0.25
CA ARG A 46 0.33 -18.07 -0.20
C ARG A 46 0.58 -18.27 -1.70
N GLU A 47 0.13 -17.35 -2.55
CA GLU A 47 0.35 -17.42 -4.00
C GLU A 47 1.76 -16.97 -4.35
N ASN A 48 2.25 -15.89 -3.73
CA ASN A 48 3.62 -15.42 -3.91
C ASN A 48 4.66 -16.48 -3.52
N VAL A 49 4.46 -17.21 -2.41
CA VAL A 49 5.35 -18.32 -2.04
C VAL A 49 5.33 -19.44 -3.08
N ARG A 50 4.16 -19.76 -3.65
CA ARG A 50 4.05 -20.79 -4.70
C ARG A 50 4.74 -20.40 -6.00
N GLU A 51 4.63 -19.13 -6.42
CA GLU A 51 5.31 -18.63 -7.62
C GLU A 51 6.83 -18.59 -7.43
N ASN A 52 7.30 -18.06 -6.30
CA ASN A 52 8.73 -18.05 -5.97
C ASN A 52 9.33 -19.47 -5.95
N VAL A 53 8.64 -20.45 -5.34
CA VAL A 53 9.12 -21.84 -5.34
C VAL A 53 9.17 -22.41 -6.77
N ARG A 54 8.18 -22.11 -7.61
CA ARG A 54 8.16 -22.58 -9.01
C ARG A 54 9.28 -21.98 -9.86
N GLU A 55 9.56 -20.70 -9.72
CA GLU A 55 10.66 -20.05 -10.44
C GLU A 55 12.02 -20.60 -10.00
N ASN A 56 12.26 -20.70 -8.69
CA ASN A 56 13.49 -21.28 -8.16
C ASN A 56 13.73 -22.73 -8.60
N VAL A 57 12.66 -23.53 -8.75
CA VAL A 57 12.79 -24.91 -9.26
C VAL A 57 13.11 -24.92 -10.76
N ARG A 58 12.64 -23.96 -11.55
CA ARG A 58 12.95 -23.87 -12.99
C ARG A 58 14.36 -23.37 -13.26
N GLU A 59 14.88 -22.48 -12.43
CA GLU A 59 16.24 -21.95 -12.57
C GLU A 59 17.33 -22.97 -12.20
N ASN A 60 17.00 -23.94 -11.34
CA ASN A 60 17.92 -24.96 -10.84
C ASN A 60 17.83 -26.31 -11.60
N VAL A 61 17.10 -26.37 -12.72
CA VAL A 61 16.94 -27.58 -13.57
C VAL A 61 17.51 -27.34 -14.97
#